data_AF-A0A800FJQ1-F1
#
_entry.id   AF-A0A800FJQ1-F1
#
_cell.length_a   1.000
_cell.length_b   1.000
_cell.length_c   1.000
_cell.angle_alpha   90.00
_cell.angle_beta   90.00
_cell.angle_gamma   90.00
#
_symmetry.space_group_name_H-M   'P 1'
#
loop_
_entity.id
_entity.type
_entity.pdbx_description
1 polymer ?
#
loop_
_entity_poly.entity_id
_entity_poly.type
_entity_poly.pdbx_seq_one_letter_code
_entity_poly.pdbx_strand_id
1 'polypeptide(L)'
;MDFMYMARRSAQEMIDYSNKLAGIEVESILERERNWYGKTKQVEYRLINGDIKSEMFFTSKSIYYKRDAEYYFDIHYHKNGNISSIVEGFIDEPASGTTHLQGTNIHFFKNGNIELDRYYKPAGCLSGYYKFYHSNGKIAITGRFVNDGYPDSQSPDGKWVWYYENGIIGKIIYFKRGFCVGEFLWYDKDGYIVKRKRYREEDAVGVKDISGDFSVKFGGIVSNYSYR
;
A
#
# COMPACT_ATOMS: atom_id res chain seq x y z
N MET A 1 25.82 1.87 -13.55
CA MET A 1 25.42 1.71 -12.13
C MET A 1 24.21 0.80 -12.15
N ASP A 2 24.39 -0.45 -11.71
CA ASP A 2 23.42 -1.53 -11.90
C ASP A 2 22.07 -1.22 -11.23
N PHE A 3 20.99 -1.31 -12.02
CA PHE A 3 19.60 -1.05 -11.61
C PHE A 3 19.01 -2.15 -10.71
N MET A 4 19.80 -3.15 -10.30
CA MET A 4 19.30 -4.39 -9.69
C MET A 4 19.02 -4.32 -8.18
N TYR A 5 19.34 -3.21 -7.50
CA TYR A 5 19.16 -3.08 -6.04
C TYR A 5 18.73 -1.68 -5.62
N MET A 6 17.51 -1.27 -5.97
CA MET A 6 16.83 -0.23 -5.18
C MET A 6 16.36 -0.91 -3.88
N ALA A 7 17.13 -0.72 -2.80
CA ALA A 7 16.67 -1.07 -1.46
C ALA A 7 15.37 -0.31 -1.16
N ARG A 8 14.41 -0.96 -0.46
CA ARG A 8 13.16 -0.31 -0.03
C ARG A 8 13.51 0.95 0.76
N ARG A 9 13.08 2.12 0.28
CA ARG A 9 13.11 3.36 1.08
C ARG A 9 12.10 3.26 2.21
N SER A 10 12.50 3.72 3.39
CA SER A 10 11.62 3.94 4.52
C SER A 10 10.61 5.06 4.22
N ALA A 11 9.53 5.10 4.99
CA ALA A 11 8.55 6.17 4.85
C ALA A 11 9.14 7.57 5.07
N GLN A 12 10.08 7.71 6.01
CA GLN A 12 10.74 8.98 6.27
C GLN A 12 11.60 9.44 5.07
N GLU A 13 12.39 8.54 4.49
CA GLU A 13 13.20 8.87 3.30
C GLU A 13 12.33 9.29 2.12
N MET A 14 11.16 8.67 1.95
CA MET A 14 10.19 9.03 0.92
C MET A 14 9.61 10.43 1.15
N ILE A 15 9.29 10.78 2.40
CA ILE A 15 8.80 12.11 2.79
C ILE A 15 9.89 13.17 2.57
N ASP A 16 11.11 12.91 3.03
CA ASP A 16 12.23 13.85 2.90
C ASP A 16 12.55 14.11 1.43
N TYR A 17 12.54 13.06 0.60
CA TYR A 17 12.70 13.20 -0.84
C TYR A 17 11.57 14.02 -1.44
N SER A 18 10.30 13.71 -1.14
CA SER A 18 9.13 14.49 -1.59
C SER A 18 9.25 15.98 -1.27
N ASN A 19 9.65 16.33 -0.04
CA ASN A 19 9.85 17.72 0.37
C ASN A 19 10.96 18.41 -0.43
N LYS A 20 12.06 17.71 -0.72
CA LYS A 20 13.13 18.22 -1.58
C LYS A 20 12.61 18.53 -2.99
N LEU A 21 11.76 17.68 -3.56
CA LEU A 21 11.18 17.91 -4.90
C LEU A 21 10.16 19.05 -4.90
N ALA A 22 9.40 19.20 -3.82
CA ALA A 22 8.42 20.28 -3.68
C ALA A 22 9.08 21.67 -3.65
N GLY A 23 10.34 21.77 -3.21
CA GLY A 23 11.13 23.00 -3.22
C GLY A 23 11.76 23.37 -4.57
N ILE A 24 11.54 22.59 -5.63
CA ILE A 24 12.08 22.90 -6.96
C ILE A 24 11.11 23.84 -7.70
N GLU A 25 11.66 24.90 -8.29
CA GLU A 25 10.91 25.94 -8.99
C GLU A 25 10.27 25.42 -10.29
N VAL A 26 9.11 25.96 -10.60
CA VAL A 26 8.20 25.47 -11.64
C VAL A 26 8.19 26.48 -12.76
N GLU A 27 8.96 26.21 -13.81
CA GLU A 27 9.20 27.23 -14.83
C GLU A 27 8.06 27.41 -15.83
N SER A 28 7.10 26.47 -15.92
CA SER A 28 5.91 26.67 -16.76
C SER A 28 4.73 25.80 -16.34
N ILE A 29 3.53 26.34 -16.54
CA ILE A 29 2.23 25.67 -16.38
C ILE A 29 1.65 25.50 -17.78
N LEU A 30 1.26 24.27 -18.16
CA LEU A 30 0.64 23.99 -19.46
C LEU A 30 -0.89 23.97 -19.33
N GLU A 31 -1.59 24.85 -20.04
CA GLU A 31 -3.06 24.77 -20.17
C GLU A 31 -3.41 23.95 -21.43
N ARG A 32 -4.29 22.95 -21.30
CA ARG A 32 -4.72 22.10 -22.43
C ARG A 32 -6.23 22.16 -22.64
N GLU A 33 -6.62 22.32 -23.90
CA GLU A 33 -8.00 22.23 -24.37
C GLU A 33 -8.27 20.83 -24.95
N ARG A 34 -9.34 20.16 -24.53
CA ARG A 34 -9.72 18.84 -25.03
C ARG A 34 -11.05 18.90 -25.78
N ASN A 35 -11.04 18.38 -27.02
CA ASN A 35 -12.19 18.42 -27.93
C ASN A 35 -13.48 17.76 -27.40
N TRP A 36 -13.38 16.84 -26.42
CA TRP A 36 -14.52 16.08 -25.89
C TRP A 36 -15.00 16.54 -24.51
N TYR A 37 -14.19 17.30 -23.75
CA TYR A 37 -14.48 17.67 -22.35
C TYR A 37 -14.32 19.17 -22.05
N GLY A 38 -14.00 19.98 -23.06
CA GLY A 38 -13.74 21.42 -22.91
C GLY A 38 -12.33 21.76 -22.41
N LYS A 39 -12.13 23.00 -21.95
CA LYS A 39 -10.87 23.46 -21.34
C LYS A 39 -10.77 22.96 -19.90
N THR A 40 -9.75 22.17 -19.60
CA THR A 40 -9.41 21.77 -18.22
C THR A 40 -8.14 22.51 -17.81
N LYS A 41 -8.20 23.30 -16.73
CA LYS A 41 -7.00 23.86 -16.11
C LYS A 41 -6.33 22.78 -15.27
N GLN A 42 -5.16 22.32 -15.71
CA GLN A 42 -4.29 21.40 -14.99
C GLN A 42 -2.99 22.14 -14.67
N VAL A 43 -2.50 22.02 -13.44
CA VAL A 43 -1.16 22.53 -13.09
C VAL A 43 -0.20 21.37 -13.23
N GLU A 44 0.47 21.29 -14.38
CA GLU A 44 1.59 20.36 -14.58
C GLU A 44 2.88 21.04 -14.15
N TYR A 45 3.65 20.35 -13.29
CA TYR A 45 4.94 20.83 -12.82
C TYR A 45 6.04 20.32 -13.75
N ARG A 46 6.72 21.22 -14.46
CA ARG A 46 7.92 20.89 -15.26
C ARG A 46 9.17 21.06 -14.40
N LEU A 47 9.87 19.96 -14.16
CA LEU A 47 11.26 19.96 -13.73
C LEU A 47 12.17 19.98 -14.94
N ILE A 48 13.18 20.84 -14.91
CA ILE A 48 14.23 20.88 -15.92
C ILE A 48 15.16 19.67 -15.71
N ASN A 49 15.50 18.98 -16.80
CA ASN A 49 16.37 17.79 -16.96
C ASN A 49 15.71 16.40 -17.04
N GLY A 50 14.62 16.24 -17.80
CA GLY A 50 14.26 14.91 -18.36
C GLY A 50 12.87 14.87 -19.00
N ASP A 51 12.77 14.36 -20.22
CA ASP A 51 11.54 14.35 -21.05
C ASP A 51 10.37 13.57 -20.43
N ILE A 52 9.17 14.16 -20.45
CA ILE A 52 7.92 13.65 -19.84
C ILE A 52 6.97 13.07 -20.91
N LYS A 53 6.28 11.96 -20.61
CA LYS A 53 5.11 11.48 -21.36
C LYS A 53 3.93 11.04 -20.47
N SER A 54 2.83 11.77 -20.65
CA SER A 54 1.39 11.42 -20.55
C SER A 54 0.67 11.30 -19.20
N GLU A 55 -0.64 11.57 -19.29
CA GLU A 55 -1.60 12.05 -18.29
C GLU A 55 -2.41 10.95 -17.60
N MET A 56 -2.82 11.20 -16.34
CA MET A 56 -4.18 10.90 -15.88
C MET A 56 -4.63 11.90 -14.81
N PHE A 57 -5.90 12.29 -14.90
CA PHE A 57 -6.61 13.22 -14.00
C PHE A 57 -6.43 12.85 -12.53
N PHE A 58 -6.39 13.82 -11.61
CA PHE A 58 -7.00 13.85 -10.26
C PHE A 58 -6.35 14.97 -9.40
N THR A 59 -6.84 15.18 -8.18
CA THR A 59 -6.44 16.20 -7.19
C THR A 59 -5.02 16.03 -6.64
N SER A 60 -4.07 15.63 -7.48
CA SER A 60 -2.72 15.17 -7.14
C SER A 60 -1.64 15.95 -7.89
N LYS A 61 -0.44 16.06 -7.29
CA LYS A 61 0.75 16.69 -7.88
C LYS A 61 1.79 15.59 -8.12
N SER A 62 1.67 14.90 -9.24
CA SER A 62 2.64 13.86 -9.63
C SER A 62 3.94 14.50 -10.12
N ILE A 63 5.11 13.96 -9.74
CA ILE A 63 6.43 14.48 -10.14
C ILE A 63 7.22 13.39 -10.88
N TYR A 64 7.06 13.30 -12.19
CA TYR A 64 7.72 12.26 -12.97
C TYR A 64 9.21 12.54 -13.18
N TYR A 65 10.09 11.65 -12.69
CA TYR A 65 11.52 11.64 -13.00
C TYR A 65 11.83 10.52 -14.00
N LYS A 66 11.86 10.85 -15.28
CA LYS A 66 12.30 9.90 -16.31
C LYS A 66 13.82 9.94 -16.44
N ARG A 67 14.53 9.08 -15.70
CA ARG A 67 15.98 8.90 -15.91
C ARG A 67 16.27 7.95 -17.06
N ASP A 68 15.40 6.95 -17.23
CA ASP A 68 15.27 5.97 -18.32
C ASP A 68 13.81 5.47 -18.27
N ALA A 69 13.21 5.03 -19.38
CA ALA A 69 11.76 5.12 -19.65
C ALA A 69 10.74 4.42 -18.73
N GLU A 70 11.16 3.85 -17.59
CA GLU A 70 10.38 2.92 -16.78
C GLU A 70 10.26 3.32 -15.30
N TYR A 71 11.03 4.30 -14.80
CA TYR A 71 11.02 4.70 -13.37
C TYR A 71 10.19 5.96 -13.10
N TYR A 72 9.50 6.04 -11.96
CA TYR A 72 8.66 7.17 -11.56
C TYR A 72 8.63 7.43 -10.05
N PHE A 73 8.26 8.66 -9.68
CA PHE A 73 8.08 9.12 -8.29
C PHE A 73 6.82 10.01 -8.17
N ASP A 74 5.69 9.46 -7.79
CA ASP A 74 4.42 10.19 -7.75
C ASP A 74 4.06 10.67 -6.34
N ILE A 75 3.52 11.89 -6.25
CA ILE A 75 3.00 12.45 -5.00
C ILE A 75 1.53 12.83 -5.22
N HIS A 76 0.63 12.34 -4.39
CA HIS A 76 -0.77 12.76 -4.42
C HIS A 76 -1.06 13.62 -3.20
N TYR A 77 -2.07 14.47 -3.32
CA TYR A 77 -2.48 15.36 -2.25
C TYR A 77 -3.97 15.18 -1.96
N HIS A 78 -4.34 15.38 -0.70
CA HIS A 78 -5.71 15.56 -0.26
C HIS A 78 -6.18 16.97 -0.65
N LYS A 79 -7.51 17.18 -0.65
CA LYS A 79 -8.11 18.50 -0.91
C LYS A 79 -7.65 19.60 0.06
N ASN A 80 -7.15 19.24 1.25
CA ASN A 80 -6.63 20.18 2.23
C ASN A 80 -5.15 20.55 2.01
N GLY A 81 -4.51 20.03 0.95
CA GLY A 81 -3.11 20.30 0.63
C GLY A 81 -2.10 19.39 1.32
N ASN A 82 -2.51 18.49 2.21
CA ASN A 82 -1.62 17.48 2.78
C ASN A 82 -1.36 16.36 1.77
N ILE A 83 -0.19 15.71 1.85
CA ILE A 83 0.13 14.53 1.03
C ILE A 83 -0.90 13.42 1.32
N SER A 84 -1.42 12.78 0.28
CA SER A 84 -2.31 11.62 0.37
C SER A 84 -1.63 10.31 0.00
N SER A 85 -0.64 10.33 -0.89
CA SER A 85 0.23 9.19 -1.15
C SER A 85 1.56 9.61 -1.75
N ILE A 86 2.57 8.76 -1.57
CA ILE A 86 3.86 8.83 -2.26
C ILE A 86 4.13 7.45 -2.86
N VAL A 87 4.48 7.42 -4.14
CA VAL A 87 4.78 6.20 -4.87
C VAL A 87 6.14 6.35 -5.53
N GLU A 88 7.02 5.38 -5.33
CA GLU A 88 8.30 5.30 -6.04
C GLU A 88 8.40 3.92 -6.64
N GLY A 89 8.72 3.84 -7.93
CA GLY A 89 8.93 2.53 -8.51
C GLY A 89 9.16 2.53 -10.01
N PHE A 90 9.04 1.34 -10.57
CA PHE A 90 9.06 1.10 -12.00
C PHE A 90 7.66 0.72 -12.48
N ILE A 91 7.32 1.19 -13.67
CA ILE A 91 6.20 0.72 -14.46
C ILE A 91 6.72 -0.43 -15.30
N ASP A 92 6.27 -1.65 -14.99
CA ASP A 92 6.35 -2.75 -15.93
C ASP A 92 5.08 -2.72 -16.79
N GLU A 93 5.24 -2.49 -18.10
CA GLU A 93 4.20 -2.64 -19.11
C GLU A 93 4.40 -3.99 -19.83
N PRO A 94 3.90 -5.10 -19.25
CA PRO A 94 3.81 -6.35 -19.99
C PRO A 94 2.99 -6.15 -21.27
N ALA A 95 3.24 -7.00 -22.28
CA ALA A 95 2.52 -6.97 -23.57
C ALA A 95 0.98 -7.06 -23.46
N SER A 96 0.44 -7.39 -22.28
CA SER A 96 -0.98 -7.35 -21.92
C SER A 96 -1.54 -5.94 -21.66
N GLY A 97 -0.70 -4.89 -21.65
CA GLY A 97 -1.12 -3.50 -21.49
C GLY A 97 -1.50 -3.09 -20.07
N THR A 98 -1.22 -3.92 -19.06
CA THR A 98 -1.50 -3.60 -17.65
C THR A 98 -0.24 -3.15 -16.94
N THR A 99 -0.17 -1.88 -16.56
CA THR A 99 0.93 -1.31 -15.78
C THR A 99 0.94 -1.84 -14.34
N HIS A 100 2.05 -2.45 -13.93
CA HIS A 100 2.25 -2.90 -12.56
C HIS A 100 3.34 -2.09 -11.86
N LEU A 101 3.06 -1.66 -10.62
CA LEU A 101 4.04 -0.97 -9.77
C LEU A 101 5.06 -1.98 -9.23
N GLN A 102 6.36 -1.70 -9.40
CA GLN A 102 7.43 -2.28 -8.62
C GLN A 102 8.10 -1.22 -7.75
N GLY A 103 7.94 -1.28 -6.43
CA GLY A 103 8.57 -0.32 -5.52
C GLY A 103 7.74 0.03 -4.30
N THR A 104 8.01 1.20 -3.72
CA THR A 104 7.43 1.67 -2.45
C THR A 104 6.13 2.42 -2.70
N ASN A 105 5.08 2.11 -1.93
CA ASN A 105 3.80 2.79 -2.00
C ASN A 105 3.31 3.10 -0.58
N ILE A 106 3.17 4.40 -0.29
CA ILE A 106 2.78 4.90 1.02
C ILE A 106 1.53 5.75 0.87
N HIS A 107 0.53 5.53 1.72
CA HIS A 107 -0.65 6.38 1.82
C HIS A 107 -0.67 7.10 3.15
N PHE A 108 -1.34 8.23 3.18
CA PHE A 108 -1.45 9.12 4.33
C PHE A 108 -2.90 9.50 4.58
N PHE A 109 -3.27 9.57 5.85
CA PHE A 109 -4.52 10.17 6.27
C PHE A 109 -4.53 11.68 6.00
N LYS A 110 -5.72 12.29 5.97
CA LYS A 110 -5.88 13.75 5.80
C LYS A 110 -5.14 14.57 6.86
N ASN A 111 -4.87 14.01 8.03
CA ASN A 111 -4.11 14.66 9.10
C ASN A 111 -2.58 14.53 8.95
N GLY A 112 -2.09 13.89 7.87
CA GLY A 112 -0.66 13.73 7.58
C GLY A 112 -0.02 12.48 8.18
N ASN A 113 -0.73 11.73 9.04
CA ASN A 113 -0.21 10.47 9.56
C ASN A 113 -0.18 9.41 8.47
N ILE A 114 0.80 8.51 8.52
CA ILE A 114 0.88 7.35 7.62
C ILE A 114 -0.37 6.49 7.84
N GLU A 115 -1.01 6.10 6.75
CA GLU A 115 -2.14 5.18 6.71
C GLU A 115 -1.70 3.78 6.33
N LEU A 116 -0.85 3.67 5.30
CA LEU A 116 -0.42 2.41 4.71
C LEU A 116 1.02 2.53 4.24
N ASP A 117 1.84 1.53 4.51
CA ASP A 117 3.21 1.41 4.01
C ASP A 117 3.44 0.00 3.48
N ARG A 118 3.63 -0.11 2.16
CA ARG A 118 3.80 -1.38 1.45
C ARG A 118 4.84 -1.27 0.34
N TYR A 119 5.32 -2.44 -0.07
CA TYR A 119 6.36 -2.59 -1.08
C TYR A 119 5.99 -3.70 -2.06
N TYR A 120 6.22 -3.44 -3.34
CA TYR A 120 5.93 -4.35 -4.44
C TYR A 120 7.22 -4.87 -5.06
N LYS A 121 7.39 -6.19 -5.04
CA LYS A 121 8.49 -6.90 -5.72
C LYS A 121 8.14 -8.38 -5.92
N PRO A 122 8.07 -8.86 -7.18
CA PRO A 122 8.20 -8.12 -8.45
C PRO A 122 7.02 -7.17 -8.71
N ALA A 123 6.99 -6.51 -9.86
CA ALA A 123 5.92 -5.59 -10.23
C ALA A 123 4.53 -6.21 -9.98
N GLY A 124 3.64 -5.45 -9.33
CA GLY A 124 2.26 -5.86 -9.02
C GLY A 124 2.13 -6.78 -7.80
N CYS A 125 3.24 -7.30 -7.27
CA CYS A 125 3.22 -8.29 -6.19
C CYS A 125 3.64 -7.68 -4.86
N LEU A 126 2.72 -7.62 -3.88
CA LEU A 126 3.11 -7.26 -2.52
C LEU A 126 4.16 -8.24 -1.98
N SER A 127 5.17 -7.68 -1.32
CA SER A 127 6.29 -8.45 -0.81
C SER A 127 6.76 -7.96 0.55
N GLY A 128 6.93 -8.90 1.48
CA GLY A 128 7.47 -8.62 2.80
C GLY A 128 6.47 -7.91 3.71
N TYR A 129 6.98 -7.00 4.54
CA TYR A 129 6.22 -6.36 5.61
C TYR A 129 5.11 -5.44 5.10
N TYR A 130 3.92 -5.66 5.64
CA TYR A 130 2.74 -4.85 5.45
C TYR A 130 2.35 -4.20 6.79
N LYS A 131 2.17 -2.88 6.78
CA LYS A 131 1.67 -2.13 7.93
C LYS A 131 0.54 -1.19 7.50
N PHE A 132 -0.56 -1.28 8.22
CA PHE A 132 -1.67 -0.34 8.16
C PHE A 132 -1.81 0.33 9.53
N TYR A 133 -2.15 1.60 9.55
CA TYR A 133 -2.19 2.42 10.77
C TYR A 133 -3.59 3.00 10.98
N HIS A 134 -3.90 3.31 12.23
CA HIS A 134 -5.04 4.15 12.60
C HIS A 134 -4.72 5.61 12.32
N SER A 135 -5.74 6.45 12.19
CA SER A 135 -5.57 7.90 11.97
C SER A 135 -4.78 8.58 13.08
N ASN A 136 -4.71 8.00 14.28
CA ASN A 136 -3.89 8.46 15.40
C ASN A 136 -2.40 8.06 15.32
N GLY A 137 -1.97 7.39 14.24
CA GLY A 137 -0.60 6.97 14.00
C GLY A 137 -0.20 5.63 14.65
N LYS A 138 -1.08 5.01 15.46
CA LYS A 138 -0.82 3.67 16.01
C LYS A 138 -1.05 2.60 14.93
N ILE A 139 -0.33 1.49 15.01
CA ILE A 139 -0.52 0.37 14.08
C ILE A 139 -1.94 -0.18 14.24
N ALA A 140 -2.63 -0.36 13.12
CA ALA A 140 -3.93 -1.01 13.03
C ALA A 140 -3.79 -2.46 12.58
N ILE A 141 -2.92 -2.74 11.61
CA ILE A 141 -2.68 -4.08 11.07
C ILE A 141 -1.19 -4.25 10.78
N THR A 142 -0.64 -5.40 11.11
CA THR A 142 0.72 -5.77 10.68
C THR A 142 0.78 -7.24 10.29
N GLY A 143 1.60 -7.53 9.28
CA GLY A 143 1.85 -8.88 8.81
C GLY A 143 2.89 -8.90 7.71
N ARG A 144 2.96 -10.02 6.99
CA ARG A 144 3.79 -10.14 5.80
C ARG A 144 3.04 -10.80 4.66
N PHE A 145 3.38 -10.39 3.45
CA PHE A 145 3.03 -11.09 2.23
C PHE A 145 4.24 -11.87 1.71
N VAL A 146 3.95 -13.03 1.14
CA VAL A 146 4.86 -13.78 0.27
C VAL A 146 4.25 -13.83 -1.11
N ASN A 147 5.08 -14.00 -2.13
CA ASN A 147 4.65 -14.19 -3.51
C ASN A 147 5.54 -15.25 -4.18
N ASP A 148 5.13 -15.71 -5.35
CA ASP A 148 5.87 -16.69 -6.15
C ASP A 148 6.63 -16.07 -7.34
N GLY A 149 6.61 -14.73 -7.45
CA GLY A 149 7.27 -14.00 -8.52
C GLY A 149 6.39 -13.65 -9.73
N TYR A 150 5.11 -14.02 -9.73
CA TYR A 150 4.15 -13.63 -10.78
C TYR A 150 3.19 -12.51 -10.31
N PRO A 151 2.82 -11.54 -11.17
CA PRO A 151 1.82 -10.52 -10.86
C PRO A 151 0.57 -11.10 -10.18
N ASP A 152 0.08 -10.39 -9.16
CA ASP A 152 -1.10 -10.76 -8.39
C ASP A 152 -1.02 -12.10 -7.61
N SER A 153 0.19 -12.65 -7.40
CA SER A 153 0.40 -13.90 -6.65
C SER A 153 0.67 -13.72 -5.15
N GLN A 154 0.63 -12.47 -4.66
CA GLN A 154 0.82 -12.20 -3.24
C GLN A 154 -0.20 -12.93 -2.39
N SER A 155 0.27 -13.46 -1.27
CA SER A 155 -0.55 -14.17 -0.31
C SER A 155 -0.09 -13.81 1.11
N PRO A 156 -1.00 -13.54 2.06
CA PRO A 156 -0.62 -13.29 3.45
C PRO A 156 0.03 -14.54 4.04
N ASP A 157 1.06 -14.35 4.84
CA ASP A 157 1.82 -15.45 5.42
C ASP A 157 2.30 -15.12 6.84
N GLY A 158 2.48 -16.15 7.67
CA GLY A 158 2.89 -16.00 9.05
C GLY A 158 1.83 -15.36 9.94
N LYS A 159 2.27 -14.70 11.01
CA LYS A 159 1.40 -14.07 12.00
C LYS A 159 0.91 -12.71 11.49
N TRP A 160 -0.41 -12.55 11.48
CA TRP A 160 -1.10 -11.29 11.24
C TRP A 160 -1.77 -10.82 12.52
N VAL A 161 -1.62 -9.52 12.82
CA VAL A 161 -2.16 -8.90 14.04
C VAL A 161 -2.95 -7.66 13.68
N TRP A 162 -4.15 -7.57 14.23
CA TRP A 162 -4.99 -6.37 14.19
C TRP A 162 -5.04 -5.77 15.59
N TYR A 163 -5.01 -4.46 15.67
CA TYR A 163 -5.04 -3.69 16.91
C TYR A 163 -6.23 -2.74 16.90
N TYR A 164 -6.80 -2.50 18.07
CA TYR A 164 -7.74 -1.41 18.30
C TYR A 164 -7.02 -0.05 18.26
N GLU A 165 -7.77 1.04 18.10
CA GLU A 165 -7.21 2.40 18.07
C GLU A 165 -6.42 2.75 19.34
N ASN A 166 -6.75 2.15 20.49
CA ASN A 166 -6.00 2.34 21.72
C ASN A 166 -4.63 1.62 21.72
N GLY A 167 -4.38 0.72 20.77
CA GLY A 167 -3.16 -0.08 20.63
C GLY A 167 -3.26 -1.48 21.21
N ILE A 168 -4.39 -1.84 21.83
CA ILE A 168 -4.63 -3.20 22.34
C ILE A 168 -4.83 -4.15 21.16
N ILE A 169 -4.28 -5.36 21.26
CA ILE A 169 -4.47 -6.40 20.24
C ILE A 169 -5.96 -6.73 20.18
N GLY A 170 -6.56 -6.59 19.00
CA GLY A 170 -7.92 -7.04 18.75
C GLY A 170 -7.96 -8.45 18.15
N LYS A 171 -7.02 -8.80 17.27
CA LYS A 171 -7.08 -10.09 16.56
C LYS A 171 -5.70 -10.62 16.23
N ILE A 172 -5.53 -11.94 16.32
CA ILE A 172 -4.36 -12.65 15.79
C ILE A 172 -4.86 -13.77 14.89
N ILE A 173 -4.29 -13.87 13.70
CA ILE A 173 -4.52 -14.97 12.75
C ILE A 173 -3.17 -15.41 12.20
N TYR A 174 -2.99 -16.70 11.99
CA TYR A 174 -1.82 -17.23 11.30
C TYR A 174 -2.21 -17.69 9.90
N PHE A 175 -1.33 -17.40 8.94
CA PHE A 175 -1.49 -17.77 7.55
C PHE A 175 -0.29 -18.58 7.06
N LYS A 176 -0.54 -19.44 6.09
CA LYS A 176 0.48 -20.12 5.29
C LYS A 176 0.09 -19.95 3.83
N ARG A 177 0.82 -19.11 3.09
CA ARG A 177 0.55 -18.79 1.67
C ARG A 177 -0.95 -18.53 1.38
N GLY A 178 -1.57 -17.65 2.17
CA GLY A 178 -2.96 -17.23 1.97
C GLY A 178 -3.99 -18.09 2.69
N PHE A 179 -3.60 -19.24 3.22
CA PHE A 179 -4.50 -20.15 3.93
C PHE A 179 -4.45 -19.91 5.44
N CYS A 180 -5.60 -19.70 6.07
CA CYS A 180 -5.70 -19.61 7.54
C CYS A 180 -5.27 -20.94 8.18
N VAL A 181 -4.24 -20.92 9.02
CA VAL A 181 -3.72 -22.10 9.72
C VAL A 181 -3.52 -21.80 11.20
N GLY A 182 -3.53 -22.84 12.04
CA GLY A 182 -3.18 -22.67 13.45
C GLY A 182 -4.22 -21.86 14.22
N GLU A 183 -3.77 -20.96 15.09
CA GLU A 183 -4.65 -20.26 16.02
C GLU A 183 -5.30 -19.02 15.42
N PHE A 184 -6.55 -18.81 15.80
CA PHE A 184 -7.26 -17.55 15.64
C PHE A 184 -7.67 -17.09 17.02
N LEU A 185 -7.28 -15.87 17.37
CA LEU A 185 -7.60 -15.24 18.64
C LEU A 185 -8.28 -13.91 18.36
N TRP A 186 -9.37 -13.65 19.06
CA TRP A 186 -10.06 -12.36 19.07
C TRP A 186 -10.18 -11.92 20.52
N TYR A 187 -9.72 -10.71 20.78
CA TYR A 187 -9.76 -10.03 22.06
C TYR A 187 -10.76 -8.88 22.02
N ASP A 188 -11.33 -8.49 23.15
CA ASP A 188 -12.09 -7.25 23.29
C ASP A 188 -11.18 -6.02 23.50
N LYS A 189 -11.81 -4.85 23.70
CA LYS A 189 -11.11 -3.58 23.89
C LYS A 189 -10.33 -3.49 25.21
N ASP A 190 -10.59 -4.38 26.16
CA ASP A 190 -9.90 -4.47 27.45
C ASP A 190 -8.77 -5.51 27.41
N GLY A 191 -8.67 -6.28 26.31
CA GLY A 191 -7.62 -7.27 26.06
C GLY A 191 -7.98 -8.69 26.51
N TYR A 192 -9.25 -8.96 26.83
CA TYR A 192 -9.71 -10.31 27.15
C TYR A 192 -10.05 -11.09 25.90
N ILE A 193 -9.65 -12.37 25.83
CA ILE A 193 -10.00 -13.24 24.70
C ILE A 193 -11.50 -13.50 24.73
N VAL A 194 -12.22 -13.00 23.73
CA VAL A 194 -13.65 -13.29 23.53
C VAL A 194 -13.87 -14.49 22.61
N LYS A 195 -12.90 -14.82 21.77
CA LYS A 195 -13.00 -15.96 20.85
C LYS A 195 -11.66 -16.59 20.53
N ARG A 196 -11.62 -17.92 20.57
CA ARG A 196 -10.49 -18.73 20.13
C ARG A 196 -10.95 -19.81 19.18
N LYS A 197 -10.27 -19.95 18.06
CA LYS A 197 -10.45 -21.05 17.11
C LYS A 197 -9.10 -21.64 16.72
N ARG A 198 -9.14 -22.88 16.22
CA ARG A 198 -8.00 -23.51 15.57
C ARG A 198 -8.40 -23.99 14.18
N TYR A 199 -7.57 -23.68 13.19
CA TYR A 199 -7.71 -24.05 11.79
C TYR A 199 -6.66 -25.12 11.45
N ARG A 200 -7.09 -26.24 10.87
CA ARG A 200 -6.18 -27.24 10.29
C ARG A 200 -5.80 -26.77 8.89
N GLU A 201 -4.63 -27.19 8.45
CA GLU A 201 -4.13 -26.88 7.11
C GLU A 201 -5.07 -27.42 6.01
N GLU A 202 -5.68 -28.58 6.23
CA GLU A 202 -6.62 -29.22 5.30
C GLU A 202 -8.01 -28.55 5.21
N ASP A 203 -8.40 -27.77 6.23
CA ASP A 203 -9.70 -27.06 6.28
C ASP A 203 -9.56 -25.56 5.97
N ALA A 204 -8.37 -25.14 5.57
CA ALA A 204 -8.00 -23.73 5.54
C ALA A 204 -8.74 -22.95 4.44
N VAL A 205 -9.26 -21.78 4.81
CA VAL A 205 -9.90 -20.86 3.86
C VAL A 205 -8.85 -19.93 3.28
N GLY A 206 -8.82 -19.86 1.94
CA GLY A 206 -7.95 -18.94 1.21
C GLY A 206 -8.39 -17.48 1.40
N VAL A 207 -7.42 -16.62 1.68
CA VAL A 207 -7.60 -15.19 1.91
C VAL A 207 -6.59 -14.45 1.06
N LYS A 208 -7.11 -13.64 0.13
CA LYS A 208 -6.28 -12.80 -0.74
C LYS A 208 -6.21 -11.35 -0.25
N ASP A 209 -7.20 -10.91 0.51
CA ASP A 209 -7.29 -9.54 0.99
C ASP A 209 -7.42 -9.50 2.52
N ILE A 210 -6.62 -8.62 3.12
CA ILE A 210 -6.57 -8.34 4.56
C ILE A 210 -6.88 -6.86 4.85
N SER A 211 -7.17 -6.08 3.80
CA SER A 211 -7.62 -4.69 3.88
C SER A 211 -9.14 -4.66 4.06
N GLY A 212 -9.60 -4.39 5.27
CA GLY A 212 -11.02 -4.37 5.57
C GLY A 212 -11.36 -4.85 6.97
N ASP A 213 -12.56 -4.48 7.41
CA ASP A 213 -13.06 -4.60 8.78
C ASP A 213 -12.98 -6.03 9.33
N PHE A 214 -13.04 -6.15 10.67
CA PHE A 214 -12.84 -7.37 11.47
C PHE A 214 -13.68 -8.60 11.03
N SER A 215 -14.65 -8.41 10.13
CA SER A 215 -15.64 -9.37 9.64
C SER A 215 -15.17 -10.28 8.50
N VAL A 216 -13.98 -10.87 8.57
CA VAL A 216 -13.66 -11.97 7.65
C VAL A 216 -14.24 -13.27 8.21
N LYS A 217 -15.26 -13.82 7.53
CA LYS A 217 -15.87 -15.11 7.88
C LYS A 217 -15.05 -16.24 7.28
N PHE A 218 -14.37 -17.02 8.12
CA PHE A 218 -13.66 -18.23 7.70
C PHE A 218 -14.50 -19.48 8.02
N GLY A 219 -14.80 -20.29 7.01
CA GLY A 219 -15.21 -21.70 7.14
C GLY A 219 -14.07 -22.60 7.64
N GLY A 220 -14.36 -23.86 7.96
CA GLY A 220 -13.37 -24.84 8.44
C GLY A 220 -12.94 -24.60 9.89
N ILE A 221 -13.69 -25.10 10.85
CA ILE A 221 -13.42 -24.89 12.28
C ILE A 221 -13.15 -26.23 12.93
N VAL A 222 -11.95 -26.41 13.49
CA VAL A 222 -11.55 -27.65 14.20
C VAL A 222 -12.03 -27.60 15.64
N SER A 223 -12.03 -26.41 16.23
CA SER A 223 -12.59 -26.12 17.55
C SER A 223 -12.91 -24.63 17.65
N ASN A 224 -13.95 -24.28 18.40
CA ASN A 224 -14.40 -22.92 18.62
C ASN A 224 -14.79 -22.74 20.08
N TYR A 225 -14.07 -21.87 20.78
CA TYR A 225 -14.35 -21.47 22.14
C TYR A 225 -14.74 -20.00 22.13
N SER A 226 -15.91 -19.68 22.66
CA SER A 226 -16.35 -18.31 22.88
C SER A 226 -16.38 -18.07 24.39
N TYR A 227 -15.79 -16.97 24.82
CA TYR A 227 -15.74 -16.58 26.21
C TYR A 227 -16.68 -15.38 26.39
N ARG A 228 -17.28 -15.28 27.59
CA ARG A 228 -18.19 -14.18 27.93
C ARG A 228 -17.42 -12.89 28.19
#